data_AF-A0A916E038-F1
#
_entry.id   AF-A0A916E038-F1
#
_cell.length_a   1.000
_cell.length_b   1.000
_cell.length_c   1.000
_cell.angle_alpha   90.00
_cell.angle_beta   90.00
_cell.angle_gamma   90.00
#
_symmetry.space_group_name_H-M   'P 1'
#
loop_
_entity.id
_entity.type
_entity.pdbx_description
1 polymer ?
#
loop_
_entity_poly.entity_id
_entity_poly.type
_entity_poly.pdbx_seq_one_letter_code
_entity_poly.pdbx_strand_id
1 'polypeptide(L)'
;MDNENFNEPPISDVINDRVTRDDGIIRRRTYICSHSRVYESNSTKDTSTKKIGCPFLVNVSCSKSKNDENSVFINKINDQHNHPLSTSSIIFEESKKFTPSMIDDIKFMTTSCKFGVTAQRKFLEGKYSSHPIYSKDLYATIQSFRSTSKSLLNDAAMISNWLDEQKENDSR
;
A
#
# COMPACT_ATOMS: atom_id res chain seq x y z
N MET A 1 12.76 -20.39 -10.58
CA MET A 1 13.08 -19.38 -11.61
C MET A 1 11.78 -18.63 -11.77
N ASP A 2 11.60 -17.65 -10.90
CA ASP A 2 10.26 -17.17 -10.57
C ASP A 2 10.14 -15.78 -11.18
N ASN A 3 9.58 -15.75 -12.39
CA ASN A 3 9.08 -14.52 -12.99
C ASN A 3 7.77 -14.19 -12.29
N GLU A 4 7.87 -13.64 -11.08
CA GLU A 4 6.74 -12.99 -10.43
C GLU A 4 6.47 -11.68 -11.17
N ASN A 5 5.51 -11.76 -12.09
CA ASN A 5 4.91 -10.59 -12.71
C ASN A 5 4.32 -9.71 -11.59
N PHE A 6 4.97 -8.60 -11.32
CA PHE A 6 4.45 -7.53 -10.47
C PHE A 6 3.26 -6.88 -11.16
N ASN A 7 2.08 -7.47 -10.99
CA ASN A 7 0.82 -6.76 -11.11
C ASN A 7 0.31 -6.51 -9.69
N GLU A 8 0.65 -5.34 -9.14
CA GLU A 8 -0.05 -4.80 -7.98
C GLU A 8 -1.56 -4.75 -8.29
N PRO A 9 -2.46 -5.13 -7.35
CA PRO A 9 -3.88 -4.90 -7.55
C PRO A 9 -4.10 -3.38 -7.55
N PRO A 10 -4.55 -2.77 -8.66
CA PRO A 10 -4.80 -1.35 -8.66
C PRO A 10 -6.09 -1.10 -7.89
N ILE A 11 -6.23 0.09 -7.32
CA ILE A 11 -7.53 0.76 -7.28
C ILE A 11 -8.01 0.77 -8.73
N SER A 12 -8.77 -0.24 -9.15
CA SER A 12 -8.70 -0.83 -10.50
C SER A 12 -9.17 0.07 -11.63
N ASP A 13 -9.68 1.25 -11.29
CA ASP A 13 -10.36 2.12 -12.21
C ASP A 13 -9.85 3.54 -12.26
N VAL A 14 -8.78 3.93 -11.56
CA VAL A 14 -8.23 5.29 -11.66
C VAL A 14 -6.88 5.28 -12.38
N ILE A 15 -6.76 6.06 -13.46
CA ILE A 15 -5.55 6.19 -14.27
C ILE A 15 -5.08 7.64 -14.34
N ASN A 16 -3.77 7.82 -14.54
CA ASN A 16 -3.18 9.14 -14.81
C ASN A 16 -3.58 9.62 -16.21
N ASP A 17 -4.07 10.86 -16.31
CA ASP A 17 -4.43 11.50 -17.58
C ASP A 17 -3.43 12.59 -17.96
N ARG A 18 -3.72 13.85 -17.60
CA ARG A 18 -2.87 15.01 -17.91
C ARG A 18 -1.93 15.32 -16.77
N VAL A 19 -0.72 15.76 -17.12
CA VAL A 19 0.29 16.26 -16.18
C VAL A 19 0.83 17.60 -16.68
N THR A 20 0.95 18.57 -15.78
CA THR A 20 1.65 19.84 -16.05
C THR A 20 2.89 19.89 -15.18
N ARG A 21 4.03 20.17 -15.80
CA ARG A 21 5.32 20.32 -15.13
C ARG A 21 5.85 21.74 -15.28
N ASP A 22 6.63 22.16 -14.31
CA ASP A 22 7.30 23.44 -14.23
C ASP A 22 8.65 23.20 -13.56
N ASP A 23 9.74 23.52 -14.25
CA ASP A 23 11.11 23.20 -13.79
C ASP A 23 11.29 21.74 -13.36
N GLY A 24 10.67 20.81 -14.10
CA GLY A 24 10.69 19.37 -13.82
C GLY A 24 9.72 18.90 -12.72
N ILE A 25 9.22 19.82 -11.89
CA ILE A 25 8.29 19.56 -10.79
C ILE A 25 6.87 19.41 -11.34
N ILE A 26 6.14 18.38 -10.89
CA ILE A 26 4.73 18.19 -11.26
C ILE A 26 3.89 19.23 -10.51
N ARG A 27 3.30 20.17 -11.24
CA ARG A 27 2.42 21.22 -10.68
C ARG A 27 0.95 20.85 -10.71
N ARG A 28 0.52 20.08 -11.70
CA ARG A 28 -0.86 19.63 -11.84
C ARG A 28 -0.92 18.19 -12.31
N ARG A 29 -1.87 17.42 -11.80
CA ARG A 29 -2.19 16.08 -12.28
C ARG A 29 -3.70 15.88 -12.33
N THR A 30 -4.16 15.25 -13.40
CA THR A 30 -5.54 14.84 -13.57
C THR A 30 -5.60 13.32 -13.54
N TYR A 31 -6.51 12.79 -12.73
CA TYR A 31 -6.83 11.38 -12.64
C TYR A 31 -8.22 11.15 -13.23
N ILE A 32 -8.39 10.11 -14.03
CA ILE A 32 -9.65 9.77 -14.69
C ILE A 32 -9.96 8.30 -14.53
N CYS A 33 -11.19 7.91 -14.84
CA CYS A 33 -11.55 6.51 -14.84
C CYS A 33 -10.84 5.73 -15.96
N SER A 34 -10.52 4.45 -15.75
CA SER A 34 -10.02 3.53 -16.78
C SER A 34 -11.00 3.39 -17.96
N HIS A 35 -12.31 3.58 -17.68
CA HIS A 35 -13.42 3.62 -18.62
C HIS A 35 -13.72 5.02 -19.20
N SER A 36 -12.94 6.03 -18.81
CA SER A 36 -13.05 7.39 -19.34
C SER A 36 -12.61 7.45 -20.80
N ARG A 37 -13.05 8.50 -21.50
CA ARG A 37 -12.97 8.72 -22.95
C ARG A 37 -13.91 7.81 -23.75
N VAL A 38 -14.24 8.24 -24.96
CA VAL A 38 -15.01 7.48 -25.94
C VAL A 38 -14.02 7.02 -27.02
N TYR A 39 -14.09 5.75 -27.40
CA TYR A 39 -13.29 5.25 -28.52
C TYR A 39 -14.03 5.53 -29.83
N GLU A 40 -13.37 6.26 -30.73
CA GLU A 40 -13.81 6.45 -32.10
C GLU A 40 -12.93 5.58 -33.00
N SER A 41 -13.54 4.65 -33.74
CA SER A 41 -12.83 3.71 -34.59
C SER A 41 -12.98 4.08 -36.06
N ASN A 42 -11.87 4.14 -36.79
CA ASN A 42 -11.87 4.28 -38.26
C ASN A 42 -11.83 2.93 -38.98
N SER A 43 -12.03 1.83 -38.23
CA SER A 43 -11.93 0.46 -38.72
C SER A 43 -13.32 -0.18 -38.72
N THR A 44 -13.61 -0.99 -39.74
CA THR A 44 -14.86 -1.78 -39.81
C THR A 44 -14.81 -3.06 -38.97
N LYS A 45 -13.69 -3.33 -38.30
CA LYS A 45 -13.52 -4.50 -37.43
C LYS A 45 -14.15 -4.24 -36.05
N ASP A 46 -15.00 -5.15 -35.62
CA ASP A 46 -15.50 -5.16 -34.25
C ASP A 46 -14.34 -5.23 -33.26
N THR A 47 -14.22 -4.18 -32.44
CA THR A 47 -13.20 -4.07 -31.41
C THR A 47 -13.89 -3.83 -30.08
N SER A 48 -13.66 -4.68 -29.09
CA SER A 48 -14.16 -4.44 -27.74
C SER A 48 -13.28 -3.40 -27.05
N THR A 49 -13.86 -2.27 -26.63
CA THR A 49 -13.15 -1.28 -25.82
C THR A 49 -13.92 -1.01 -24.55
N LYS A 50 -13.20 -0.76 -23.45
CA LYS A 50 -13.78 -0.34 -22.17
C LYS A 50 -14.07 1.17 -22.10
N LYS A 51 -13.92 1.90 -23.20
CA LYS A 51 -13.94 3.37 -23.24
C LYS A 51 -15.36 3.87 -23.49
N ILE A 52 -16.12 4.04 -22.40
CA ILE A 52 -17.55 4.38 -22.40
C ILE A 52 -17.83 5.83 -21.95
N GLY A 53 -16.82 6.69 -21.96
CA GLY A 53 -16.98 8.10 -21.62
C GLY A 53 -17.29 8.35 -20.14
N CYS A 54 -16.78 7.51 -19.23
CA CYS A 54 -17.00 7.71 -17.79
C CYS A 54 -16.55 9.11 -17.33
N PRO A 55 -17.43 9.87 -16.61
CA PRO A 55 -17.19 11.28 -16.31
C PRO A 55 -16.35 11.51 -15.05
N PHE A 56 -15.99 10.44 -14.32
CA PHE A 56 -15.15 10.52 -13.12
C PHE A 56 -13.82 11.22 -13.43
N LEU A 57 -13.49 12.21 -12.59
CA LEU A 57 -12.28 13.00 -12.74
C LEU A 57 -11.88 13.65 -11.43
N VAL A 58 -10.59 13.57 -11.10
CA VAL A 58 -9.98 14.32 -10.00
C VAL A 58 -8.84 15.18 -10.54
N ASN A 59 -8.91 16.48 -10.31
CA ASN A 59 -7.85 17.42 -10.64
C ASN A 59 -7.15 17.87 -9.37
N VAL A 60 -5.84 17.66 -9.31
CA VAL A 60 -4.99 18.12 -8.21
C VAL A 60 -3.90 19.05 -8.71
N SER A 61 -3.48 19.99 -7.87
CA SER A 61 -2.34 20.85 -8.13
C SER A 61 -1.58 21.22 -6.87
N CYS A 62 -0.29 21.48 -7.00
CA CYS A 62 0.48 22.20 -5.99
C CYS A 62 0.73 23.64 -6.45
N SER A 63 0.63 24.60 -5.53
CA SER A 63 0.84 26.02 -5.85
C SER A 63 2.33 26.36 -5.90
N LYS A 64 2.69 27.41 -6.66
CA LYS A 64 4.04 28.00 -6.62
C LYS A 64 4.22 29.02 -5.49
N SER A 65 3.13 29.61 -4.98
CA SER A 65 3.16 30.95 -4.37
C SER A 65 2.63 31.03 -2.93
N LYS A 66 2.64 29.93 -2.18
CA LYS A 66 2.48 29.99 -0.72
C LYS A 66 3.74 29.37 -0.14
N ASN A 67 4.30 29.97 0.91
CA ASN A 67 5.54 29.58 1.61
C ASN A 67 5.45 28.20 2.31
N ASP A 68 4.80 27.25 1.65
CA ASP A 68 4.44 25.92 2.11
C ASP A 68 4.54 25.02 0.86
N GLU A 69 5.79 24.82 0.41
CA GLU A 69 6.16 24.22 -0.89
C GLU A 69 5.61 22.80 -1.14
N ASN A 70 4.95 22.19 -0.15
CA ASN A 70 4.53 20.79 -0.19
C ASN A 70 3.00 20.60 -0.15
N SER A 71 2.21 21.67 -0.20
CA SER A 71 0.75 21.56 -0.14
C SER A 71 0.12 21.18 -1.49
N VAL A 72 -0.61 20.06 -1.52
CA VAL A 72 -1.41 19.58 -2.66
C VAL A 72 -2.88 19.97 -2.47
N PHE A 73 -3.45 20.62 -3.48
CA PHE A 73 -4.84 21.06 -3.51
C PHE A 73 -5.64 20.22 -4.50
N ILE A 74 -6.83 19.79 -4.08
CA ILE A 74 -7.81 19.21 -4.99
C ILE A 74 -8.66 20.35 -5.56
N ASN A 75 -8.56 20.59 -6.86
CA ASN A 75 -9.25 21.69 -7.53
C ASN A 75 -10.67 21.31 -7.95
N LYS A 76 -10.85 20.06 -8.38
CA LYS A 76 -12.13 19.56 -8.89
C LYS A 76 -12.23 18.07 -8.68
N ILE A 77 -13.38 17.64 -8.17
CA ILE A 77 -13.78 16.23 -8.12
C ILE A 77 -15.09 16.11 -8.89
N ASN A 78 -15.14 15.19 -9.83
CA ASN A 78 -16.37 14.61 -10.32
C ASN A 78 -16.35 13.14 -9.91
N ASP A 79 -17.20 12.78 -8.96
CA ASP A 79 -17.26 11.43 -8.39
C ASP A 79 -18.32 10.54 -9.06
N GLN A 80 -18.94 11.02 -10.14
CA GLN A 80 -19.95 10.25 -10.85
C GLN A 80 -19.30 9.22 -11.76
N HIS A 81 -19.78 7.97 -11.65
CA HIS A 81 -19.49 6.89 -12.58
C HIS A 81 -20.75 6.52 -13.35
N ASN A 82 -20.60 6.19 -14.63
CA ASN A 82 -21.68 5.70 -15.48
C ASN A 82 -21.64 4.18 -15.67
N HIS A 83 -20.90 3.48 -14.81
CA HIS A 83 -20.78 2.04 -14.79
C HIS A 83 -20.67 1.56 -13.34
N PRO A 84 -20.99 0.28 -13.06
CA PRO A 84 -20.71 -0.32 -11.77
C PRO A 84 -19.22 -0.25 -11.46
N LEU A 85 -18.88 0.14 -10.23
CA LEU A 85 -17.52 0.04 -9.71
C LEU A 85 -17.25 -1.40 -9.25
N SER A 86 -16.07 -1.92 -9.55
CA SER A 86 -15.69 -3.25 -9.11
C SER A 86 -15.33 -3.24 -7.63
N THR A 87 -16.04 -4.03 -6.81
CA THR A 87 -15.69 -4.26 -5.40
C THR A 87 -14.65 -5.36 -5.21
N SER A 88 -14.24 -6.02 -6.30
CA SER A 88 -13.32 -7.17 -6.27
C SER A 88 -12.01 -6.87 -5.53
N SER A 89 -11.44 -5.69 -5.71
CA SER A 89 -10.19 -5.29 -5.04
C SER A 89 -10.37 -5.10 -3.53
N ILE A 90 -11.54 -4.59 -3.10
CA ILE A 90 -11.88 -4.43 -1.68
C ILE A 90 -12.06 -5.81 -1.06
N ILE A 91 -12.87 -6.66 -1.69
CA ILE A 91 -13.14 -8.04 -1.23
C ILE A 91 -11.84 -8.84 -1.16
N PHE A 92 -10.97 -8.69 -2.16
CA PHE A 92 -9.67 -9.35 -2.19
C PHE A 92 -8.80 -8.90 -1.01
N GLU A 93 -8.66 -7.59 -0.79
CA GLU A 93 -7.86 -7.05 0.32
C GLU A 93 -8.43 -7.45 1.69
N GLU A 94 -9.76 -7.51 1.83
CA GLU A 94 -10.42 -8.01 3.04
C GLU A 94 -10.18 -9.51 3.25
N SER A 95 -10.31 -10.31 2.19
CA SER A 95 -10.06 -11.76 2.24
C SER A 95 -8.61 -12.11 2.54
N LYS A 96 -7.68 -11.21 2.23
CA LYS A 96 -6.24 -11.35 2.47
C LYS A 96 -5.84 -11.12 3.92
N LYS A 97 -6.60 -10.32 4.67
CA LYS A 97 -6.27 -9.97 6.06
C LYS A 97 -6.34 -11.20 6.96
N PHE A 98 -5.36 -11.33 7.85
CA PHE A 98 -5.40 -12.35 8.90
C PHE A 98 -6.45 -12.00 9.94
N THR A 99 -7.20 -13.01 10.35
CA THR A 99 -8.16 -12.88 11.46
C THR A 99 -7.41 -12.69 12.79
N PRO A 100 -8.04 -12.13 13.83
CA PRO A 100 -7.43 -11.99 15.15
C PRO A 100 -6.85 -13.30 15.68
N SER A 101 -7.57 -14.42 15.49
CA SER A 101 -7.10 -15.75 15.90
C SER A 101 -5.82 -16.19 15.18
N MET A 102 -5.71 -15.92 13.87
CA MET A 102 -4.49 -16.21 13.11
C MET A 102 -3.32 -15.34 13.59
N ILE A 103 -3.58 -14.07 13.90
CA ILE A 103 -2.58 -13.15 14.44
C ILE A 103 -2.07 -13.63 15.79
N ASP A 104 -2.95 -14.10 16.68
CA ASP A 104 -2.58 -14.65 17.99
C ASP A 104 -1.71 -15.91 17.85
N ASP A 105 -2.06 -16.80 16.93
CA ASP A 105 -1.24 -17.98 16.62
C ASP A 105 0.13 -17.58 16.05
N ILE A 106 0.19 -16.63 15.10
CA ILE A 106 1.45 -16.11 14.54
C ILE A 106 2.32 -15.52 15.65
N LYS A 107 1.71 -14.74 16.55
CA LYS A 107 2.41 -14.16 17.71
C LYS A 107 2.97 -15.27 18.59
N PHE A 108 2.15 -16.24 18.99
CA PHE A 108 2.57 -17.37 19.84
C PHE A 108 3.71 -18.17 19.20
N MET A 109 3.58 -18.55 17.92
CA MET A 109 4.61 -19.28 17.20
C MET A 109 5.91 -18.49 17.07
N THR A 110 5.81 -17.16 16.91
CA THR A 110 6.95 -16.27 16.74
C THR A 110 7.67 -16.00 18.06
N THR A 111 6.94 -15.66 19.13
CA THR A 111 7.53 -15.24 20.41
C THR A 111 7.84 -16.42 21.32
N SER A 112 6.94 -17.39 21.42
CA SER A 112 7.04 -18.49 22.39
C SER A 112 7.77 -19.70 21.80
N CYS A 113 7.41 -20.09 20.58
CA CYS A 113 7.97 -21.29 19.94
C CYS A 113 9.21 -21.02 19.08
N LYS A 114 9.48 -19.76 18.73
CA LYS A 114 10.55 -19.34 17.80
C LYS A 114 10.55 -20.11 16.47
N PHE A 115 9.37 -20.42 15.95
CA PHE A 115 9.23 -21.17 14.70
C PHE A 115 9.73 -20.36 13.49
N GLY A 116 10.39 -21.06 12.57
CA GLY A 116 10.75 -20.52 11.26
C GLY A 116 9.53 -20.24 10.40
N VAL A 117 9.65 -19.30 9.45
CA VAL A 117 8.51 -18.83 8.63
C VAL A 117 7.82 -19.97 7.88
N THR A 118 8.60 -20.93 7.37
CA THR A 118 8.06 -22.12 6.67
C THR A 118 7.19 -23.00 7.58
N ALA A 119 7.60 -23.19 8.84
CA ALA A 119 6.83 -23.98 9.79
C ALA A 119 5.52 -23.25 10.17
N GLN A 120 5.59 -21.93 10.37
CA GLN A 120 4.41 -21.11 10.64
C GLN A 120 3.43 -21.13 9.46
N ARG A 121 3.92 -21.01 8.22
CA ARG A 121 3.09 -21.11 7.01
C ARG A 121 2.34 -22.44 6.97
N LYS A 122 3.05 -23.57 7.11
CA LYS A 122 2.44 -24.90 7.08
C LYS A 122 1.40 -25.08 8.19
N PHE A 123 1.68 -24.55 9.38
CA PHE A 123 0.73 -24.58 10.49
C PHE A 123 -0.55 -23.81 10.15
N LEU A 124 -0.42 -22.59 9.61
CA LEU A 124 -1.57 -21.76 9.23
C LEU A 124 -2.37 -22.39 8.09
N GLU A 125 -1.71 -22.94 7.07
CA GLU A 125 -2.36 -23.65 5.96
C GLU A 125 -3.12 -24.90 6.45
N GLY A 126 -2.61 -25.57 7.49
CA GLY A 126 -3.29 -26.71 8.11
C GLY A 126 -4.49 -26.33 8.99
N LYS A 127 -4.33 -25.30 9.83
CA LYS A 127 -5.36 -24.86 10.79
C LYS A 127 -6.44 -24.00 10.15
N TYR A 128 -6.09 -23.22 9.14
CA TYR A 128 -6.96 -22.26 8.44
C TYR A 128 -7.00 -22.57 6.94
N SER A 129 -7.37 -23.79 6.58
CA SER A 129 -7.34 -24.30 5.19
C SER A 129 -8.22 -23.53 4.21
N SER A 130 -9.26 -22.85 4.69
CA SER A 130 -10.13 -21.99 3.89
C SER A 130 -9.57 -20.58 3.66
N HIS A 131 -8.48 -20.19 4.33
CA HIS A 131 -7.92 -18.84 4.28
C HIS A 131 -6.59 -18.83 3.52
N PRO A 132 -6.48 -18.11 2.39
CA PRO A 132 -5.23 -18.06 1.64
C PRO A 132 -4.13 -17.36 2.42
N ILE A 133 -2.98 -18.02 2.56
CA ILE A 133 -1.80 -17.47 3.26
C ILE A 133 -0.85 -16.86 2.24
N TYR A 134 -0.79 -15.53 2.22
CA TYR A 134 0.14 -14.78 1.38
C TYR A 134 1.48 -14.56 2.09
N SER A 135 2.59 -14.85 1.40
CA SER A 135 3.93 -14.78 1.99
C SER A 135 4.23 -13.38 2.50
N LYS A 136 4.01 -12.35 1.68
CA LYS A 136 4.32 -10.96 2.01
C LYS A 136 3.68 -10.53 3.32
N ASP A 137 2.40 -10.82 3.50
CA ASP A 137 1.65 -10.48 4.70
C ASP A 137 2.11 -11.29 5.90
N LEU A 138 2.33 -12.60 5.72
CA LEU A 138 2.87 -13.46 6.78
C LEU A 138 4.23 -12.94 7.27
N TYR A 139 5.15 -12.60 6.36
CA TYR A 139 6.44 -12.02 6.70
C TYR A 139 6.30 -10.70 7.46
N ALA A 140 5.43 -9.80 6.99
CA ALA A 140 5.19 -8.52 7.65
C ALA A 140 4.63 -8.70 9.08
N THR A 141 3.68 -9.61 9.27
CA THR A 141 3.11 -9.92 10.59
C THR A 141 4.11 -10.61 11.51
N ILE A 142 4.91 -11.56 11.02
CA ILE A 142 5.98 -12.17 11.82
C ILE A 142 7.00 -11.11 12.23
N GLN A 143 7.39 -10.23 11.29
CA GLN A 143 8.37 -9.20 11.56
C GLN A 143 7.89 -8.24 12.65
N SER A 144 6.61 -7.85 12.65
CA SER A 144 6.06 -6.94 13.66
C SER A 144 6.20 -7.48 15.09
N PHE A 145 6.07 -8.80 15.28
CA PHE A 145 6.29 -9.45 16.58
C PHE A 145 7.75 -9.69 16.92
N ARG A 146 8.61 -9.87 15.93
CA ARG A 146 10.07 -9.96 16.14
C ARG A 146 10.68 -8.63 16.54
N SER A 147 10.14 -7.50 16.07
CA SER A 147 10.63 -6.15 16.37
C SER A 147 10.36 -5.68 17.80
N THR A 148 10.09 -6.59 18.74
CA THR A 148 9.83 -6.20 20.13
C THR A 148 11.15 -6.06 20.90
N SER A 149 11.50 -4.79 21.18
CA SER A 149 12.31 -4.22 22.28
C SER A 149 13.84 -4.15 22.26
N LYS A 150 14.59 -4.79 21.34
CA LYS A 150 16.07 -4.61 21.30
C LYS A 150 16.65 -3.82 20.10
N SER A 151 15.88 -3.56 19.05
CA SER A 151 16.44 -2.97 17.81
C SER A 151 16.12 -1.50 17.56
N LEU A 152 15.39 -0.82 18.46
CA LEU A 152 15.18 0.63 18.35
C LEU A 152 16.26 1.46 19.06
N LEU A 153 16.99 0.85 19.99
CA LEU A 153 18.28 1.41 20.40
C LEU A 153 19.32 0.79 19.49
N ASN A 154 19.74 1.52 18.45
CA ASN A 154 21.00 1.16 17.81
C ASN A 154 22.12 1.25 18.87
N ASP A 155 23.26 0.61 18.62
CA ASP A 155 24.36 0.60 19.60
C ASP A 155 24.78 2.02 20.03
N ALA A 156 24.68 3.02 19.14
CA ALA A 156 24.96 4.42 19.46
C ALA A 156 23.91 5.04 20.42
N ALA A 157 22.64 4.67 20.31
CA ALA A 157 21.58 5.12 21.20
C ALA A 157 21.69 4.46 22.59
N MET A 158 22.15 3.20 22.65
CA MET A 158 22.51 2.57 23.93
C MET A 158 23.70 3.26 24.60
N ILE A 159 24.74 3.56 23.82
CA ILE A 159 25.94 4.26 24.32
C ILE A 159 25.58 5.68 24.79
N SER A 160 24.72 6.40 24.07
CA SER A 160 24.28 7.74 24.47
C SER A 160 23.55 7.73 25.81
N ASN A 161 22.56 6.85 25.98
CA ASN A 161 21.83 6.74 27.24
C ASN A 161 22.74 6.36 28.40
N TRP A 162 23.71 5.47 28.17
CA TRP A 162 24.69 5.09 29.18
C TRP A 162 25.58 6.27 29.60
N LEU A 163 26.03 7.10 28.64
CA LEU A 163 26.83 8.29 28.93
C LEU A 163 26.04 9.35 29.72
N ASP A 164 24.76 9.53 29.41
CA ASP A 164 23.88 10.46 30.14
C ASP A 164 23.68 9.99 31.59
N GLU A 165 23.51 8.69 31.83
CA GLU A 165 23.45 8.12 33.19
C GLU A 165 24.77 8.30 33.97
N GLN A 166 25.93 8.17 33.30
CA GLN A 166 27.21 8.42 33.96
C GLN A 166 27.38 9.90 34.33
N LYS A 167 26.88 10.82 33.50
CA LYS A 167 26.93 12.27 33.77
C LYS A 167 26.10 12.68 34.99
N GLU A 168 24.98 12.01 35.25
CA GLU A 168 24.17 12.27 36.44
C GLU A 168 24.80 11.70 37.72
N ASN A 169 25.60 10.63 37.59
CA ASN A 169 26.28 9.99 38.71
C ASN A 169 27.69 10.55 38.99
N ASP A 170 28.25 11.35 38.08
CA ASP A 170 29.50 12.08 38.27
C ASP A 170 29.25 13.32 39.14
N SER A 171 29.27 13.11 40.46
CA SER A 171 29.30 14.21 41.43
C SER A 171 30.62 14.97 41.31
N ARG A 172 30.55 16.21 40.79
CA ARG A 172 31.66 17.18 40.71
C ARG A 172 32.46 17.31 42.00
#